data_AF-A0A7V6B7M1-F1
#
_entry.id   AF-A0A7V6B7M1-F1
#
_cell.length_a   1.000
_cell.length_b   1.000
_cell.length_c   1.000
_cell.angle_alpha   90.00
_cell.angle_beta   90.00
_cell.angle_gamma   90.00
#
_symmetry.space_group_name_H-M   'P 1'
#
loop_
_entity.id
_entity.type
_entity.pdbx_description
1 polymer ?
#
loop_
_entity_poly.entity_id
_entity_poly.type
_entity_poly.pdbx_seq_one_letter_code
_entity_poly.pdbx_strand_id
1 'polypeptide(L)'
;CDGVDNDCDGKTDEDLVRECASACGAGLQFCQNGQWGPCLDDDTIAVANGQNASGGSEVCKDGKIAICHIPPGNPGNKHTLCIAPPAKPAHMSHGDTEGPCPPRQSDDMVIPDIPQELCDGIDNDCDGQTDENFDVGAPCTVSNGACTAVGKFVCAPDQLSVVCDAVAPTPEPEVCDGLDNDCDGQIDEDLTKPCSSSCGEGISVCRYGVWSDCQITKPAIEKCDGIDNDCDGLVDEGFHVGEPCTIGTGKCQASGVLRCTEDGLSTYCDTHGQGGGGGVEVCNGIDDDCDGLVDNGKNICPAGQVCYQGRCVYD
;
A
#
# COMPACT_ATOMS: atom_id res chain seq x y z
N CYS A 1 43.01 32.01 5.23
CA CYS A 1 42.05 30.94 4.91
C CYS A 1 42.29 30.46 3.49
N ASP A 2 43.55 30.24 3.15
CA ASP A 2 44.00 29.72 1.85
C ASP A 2 44.53 28.28 2.00
N GLY A 3 44.42 27.70 3.22
CA GLY A 3 44.86 26.35 3.54
C GLY A 3 46.38 26.24 3.71
N VAL A 4 47.09 27.37 3.82
CA VAL A 4 48.55 27.42 3.94
C VAL A 4 48.95 27.88 5.34
N ASP A 5 49.83 27.12 5.98
CA ASP A 5 50.50 27.49 7.24
C ASP A 5 51.54 28.59 6.96
N ASN A 6 51.09 29.85 7.03
CA ASN A 6 51.87 31.03 6.64
C ASN A 6 52.84 31.50 7.74
N ASP A 7 52.69 31.05 8.99
CA ASP A 7 53.56 31.35 10.14
C ASP A 7 54.36 30.14 10.64
N CYS A 8 54.20 28.98 10.01
CA CYS A 8 54.98 27.75 10.17
C CYS A 8 54.92 27.15 11.58
N ASP A 9 53.79 27.26 12.27
CA ASP A 9 53.60 26.74 13.62
C ASP A 9 53.07 25.29 13.66
N GLY A 10 52.79 24.72 12.48
CA GLY A 10 52.33 23.34 12.29
C GLY A 10 50.82 23.19 12.18
N LYS A 11 50.08 24.29 12.10
CA LYS A 11 48.63 24.31 11.96
C LYS A 11 48.23 25.36 10.89
N THR A 12 47.00 25.30 10.40
CA THR A 12 46.59 26.06 9.20
C THR A 12 45.51 27.08 9.52
N ASP A 13 45.82 28.36 9.27
CA ASP A 13 44.90 29.50 9.27
C ASP A 13 44.13 29.76 10.61
N GLU A 14 44.70 29.43 11.77
CA GLU A 14 43.97 29.37 13.05
C GLU A 14 43.53 30.69 13.71
N ASP A 15 44.07 31.83 13.32
CA ASP A 15 43.70 33.14 13.88
C ASP A 15 43.12 34.10 12.83
N LEU A 16 42.71 33.57 11.67
CA LEU A 16 42.06 34.36 10.64
C LEU A 16 40.58 34.56 10.98
N VAL A 17 40.27 35.81 11.28
CA VAL A 17 38.91 36.31 11.49
C VAL A 17 38.58 37.31 10.39
N ARG A 18 37.37 37.26 9.85
CA ARG A 18 36.86 38.30 8.95
C ARG A 18 35.46 38.74 9.35
N GLU A 19 35.14 39.98 9.04
CA GLU A 19 33.76 40.47 9.07
C GLU A 19 32.93 39.74 8.00
N CYS A 20 31.72 39.39 8.37
CA CYS A 20 30.73 38.79 7.50
C CYS A 20 29.39 39.51 7.70
N ALA A 21 28.51 39.37 6.72
CA ALA A 21 27.13 39.80 6.83
C ALA A 21 26.23 38.66 6.38
N SER A 22 25.25 38.31 7.21
CA SER A 22 24.17 37.36 6.91
C SER A 22 22.81 38.04 7.05
N ALA A 23 21.71 37.32 6.82
CA ALA A 23 20.36 37.80 7.12
C ALA A 23 20.20 38.19 8.61
N CYS A 24 20.98 37.55 9.49
CA CYS A 24 21.06 37.82 10.93
C CYS A 24 21.85 39.08 11.31
N GLY A 25 22.51 39.74 10.35
CA GLY A 25 23.27 40.96 10.57
C GLY A 25 24.78 40.81 10.35
N ALA A 26 25.55 41.77 10.86
CA ALA A 26 27.01 41.75 10.77
C ALA A 26 27.61 40.88 11.87
N GLY A 27 28.57 40.03 11.51
CA GLY A 27 29.21 39.09 12.42
C GLY A 27 30.67 38.82 12.07
N LEU A 28 31.24 37.79 12.69
CA LEU A 28 32.61 37.32 12.45
C LEU A 28 32.60 35.86 11.99
N GLN A 29 33.40 35.58 10.96
CA GLN A 29 33.74 34.21 10.54
C GLN A 29 35.15 33.88 10.98
N PHE A 30 35.33 32.67 11.51
CA PHE A 30 36.62 32.11 11.87
C PHE A 30 37.06 31.13 10.79
N CYS A 31 38.32 31.19 10.39
CA CYS A 31 38.88 30.17 9.52
C CYS A 31 39.29 28.95 10.36
N GLN A 32 38.89 27.76 9.92
CA GLN A 32 39.38 26.50 10.46
C GLN A 32 39.75 25.57 9.31
N ASN A 33 40.99 25.07 9.30
CA ASN A 33 41.49 24.13 8.29
C ASN A 33 41.29 24.59 6.83
N GLY A 34 41.44 25.89 6.55
CA GLY A 34 41.30 26.45 5.21
C GLY A 34 39.86 26.68 4.73
N GLN A 35 38.85 26.56 5.60
CA GLN A 35 37.47 26.95 5.31
C GLN A 35 36.94 27.96 6.33
N TRP A 36 36.17 28.94 5.85
CA TRP A 36 35.46 29.89 6.72
C TRP A 36 34.24 29.19 7.34
N GLY A 37 34.12 29.27 8.66
CA GLY A 37 32.95 28.80 9.41
C GLY A 37 31.69 29.67 9.19
N PRO A 38 30.58 29.37 9.88
CA PRO A 38 29.36 30.17 9.84
C PRO A 38 29.61 31.61 10.32
N CYS A 39 28.78 32.55 9.84
CA CYS A 39 28.83 33.94 10.27
C CYS A 39 28.19 34.07 11.65
N LEU A 40 29.00 34.20 12.69
CA LEU A 40 28.55 34.27 14.08
C LEU A 40 28.40 35.73 14.50
N ASP A 41 27.31 36.07 15.17
CA ASP A 41 27.14 37.39 15.77
C ASP A 41 27.99 37.54 17.05
N ASP A 42 28.11 38.77 17.55
CA ASP A 42 28.98 39.11 18.69
C ASP A 42 28.56 38.39 20.01
N ASP A 43 27.29 37.94 20.11
CA ASP A 43 26.73 37.26 21.28
C ASP A 43 26.99 35.72 21.28
N THR A 44 27.18 35.07 20.12
CA THR A 44 27.42 33.60 20.02
C THR A 44 28.90 33.18 20.12
N ILE A 45 29.84 34.14 20.01
CA ILE A 45 31.30 33.89 20.14
C ILE A 45 31.68 33.26 21.50
N ALA A 46 30.85 33.42 22.53
CA ALA A 46 31.11 32.88 23.87
C ALA A 46 30.94 31.35 23.99
N VAL A 47 30.20 30.70 23.07
CA VAL A 47 29.83 29.28 23.21
C VAL A 47 30.73 28.35 22.39
N ALA A 48 31.24 28.82 21.24
CA ALA A 48 31.99 27.97 20.31
C ALA A 48 33.39 27.54 20.79
N ASN A 49 33.99 28.27 21.74
CA ASN A 49 35.38 28.03 22.14
C ASN A 49 35.59 27.17 23.40
N GLY A 50 34.54 26.63 24.03
CA GLY A 50 34.69 25.80 25.23
C GLY A 50 35.44 26.50 26.38
N GLN A 51 35.67 27.82 26.29
CA GLN A 51 36.23 28.64 27.33
C GLN A 51 35.09 28.98 28.27
N ASN A 52 34.86 28.05 29.19
CA ASN A 52 34.16 28.30 30.43
C ASN A 52 34.71 29.63 30.99
N ALA A 53 33.90 30.69 31.01
CA ALA A 53 34.26 32.01 31.53
C ALA A 53 34.37 31.98 33.06
N SER A 54 35.15 31.04 33.58
CA SER A 54 35.54 30.88 34.97
C SER A 54 37.05 31.18 35.08
N GLY A 55 37.40 32.42 34.73
CA GLY A 55 38.74 32.97 34.86
C GLY A 55 38.67 34.48 34.87
N GLY A 56 38.44 35.08 36.04
CA GLY A 56 38.41 36.53 36.20
C GLY A 56 39.76 37.16 35.89
N SER A 57 40.00 37.54 34.63
CA SER A 57 40.99 38.56 34.24
C SER A 57 40.98 38.94 32.74
N GLU A 58 40.26 38.27 31.85
CA GLU A 58 40.43 38.51 30.39
C GLU A 58 39.38 39.44 29.73
N VAL A 59 38.29 39.78 30.41
CA VAL A 59 37.26 40.70 29.84
C VAL A 59 37.71 42.17 29.89
N CYS A 60 38.59 42.54 30.83
CA CYS A 60 39.02 43.91 31.04
C CYS A 60 40.54 44.03 31.00
N LYS A 61 41.06 44.79 30.02
CA LYS A 61 42.49 45.12 29.90
C LYS A 61 42.90 46.17 30.95
N ASP A 62 44.19 46.23 31.26
CA ASP A 62 44.83 47.25 32.12
C ASP A 62 44.49 47.20 33.62
N GLY A 63 44.32 45.99 34.19
CA GLY A 63 44.13 45.83 35.65
C GLY A 63 42.79 46.37 36.18
N LYS A 64 41.82 46.55 35.28
CA LYS A 64 40.44 46.92 35.61
C LYS A 64 39.64 45.70 36.04
N ILE A 65 38.63 45.92 36.87
CA ILE A 65 37.74 44.87 37.38
C ILE A 65 36.47 44.87 36.53
N ALA A 66 36.04 43.68 36.11
CA ALA A 66 34.75 43.49 35.45
C ALA A 66 33.63 43.48 36.50
N ILE A 67 32.58 44.26 36.27
CA ILE A 67 31.36 44.30 37.07
C ILE A 67 30.15 44.13 36.14
N CYS A 68 29.17 43.34 36.54
CA CYS A 68 27.87 43.29 35.90
C CYS A 68 27.02 44.42 36.48
N HIS A 69 26.89 45.51 35.72
CA HIS A 69 26.11 46.67 36.13
C HIS A 69 24.63 46.44 35.86
N ILE A 70 23.78 46.62 36.86
CA ILE A 70 22.33 46.43 36.78
C ILE A 70 21.66 47.79 37.01
N PRO A 71 21.25 48.51 35.94
CA PRO A 71 20.67 49.84 36.08
C PRO A 71 19.42 49.86 36.99
N PRO A 72 19.35 50.76 37.99
CA PRO A 72 18.16 50.89 38.84
C PRO A 72 16.93 51.24 38.00
N GLY A 73 15.93 50.34 37.99
CA GLY A 73 14.70 50.49 37.20
C GLY A 73 14.73 49.85 35.81
N ASN A 74 15.87 49.30 35.37
CA ASN A 74 15.94 48.45 34.17
C ASN A 74 16.93 47.28 34.35
N PRO A 75 16.56 46.26 35.16
CA PRO A 75 17.42 45.11 35.41
C PRO A 75 17.75 44.26 34.17
N GLY A 76 16.94 44.37 33.12
CA GLY A 76 17.13 43.66 31.85
C GLY A 76 18.23 44.26 30.97
N ASN A 77 18.62 45.51 31.19
CA ASN A 77 19.75 46.15 30.51
C ASN A 77 21.06 46.02 31.29
N LYS A 78 21.27 44.83 31.88
CA LYS A 78 22.53 44.51 32.56
C LYS A 78 23.64 44.43 31.52
N HIS A 79 24.78 45.02 31.82
CA HIS A 79 25.94 44.98 30.92
C HIS A 79 27.25 44.97 31.71
N THR A 80 28.27 44.36 31.11
CA THR A 80 29.59 44.27 31.72
C THR A 80 30.32 45.60 31.58
N LEU A 81 30.71 46.21 32.71
CA LEU A 81 31.55 47.41 32.75
C LEU A 81 32.94 47.08 33.29
N CYS A 82 33.96 47.68 32.67
CA CYS A 82 35.33 47.64 33.16
C CYS A 82 35.64 48.88 33.99
N ILE A 83 35.68 48.72 35.32
CA ILE A 83 35.91 49.81 36.25
C ILE A 83 37.29 49.73 36.90
N ALA A 84 37.81 50.87 37.37
CA ALA A 84 39.01 50.86 38.20
C ALA A 84 38.70 50.29 39.59
N PRO A 85 39.66 49.60 40.26
CA PRO A 85 39.45 49.01 41.59
C PRO A 85 38.81 49.92 42.65
N PRO A 86 39.12 51.24 42.72
CA PRO A 86 38.51 52.15 43.69
C PRO A 86 37.01 52.39 43.50
N ALA A 87 36.47 52.15 42.30
CA ALA A 87 35.06 52.36 42.00
C ALA A 87 34.19 51.17 42.42
N LYS A 88 34.78 49.99 42.67
CA LYS A 88 34.08 48.75 43.01
C LYS A 88 33.09 48.90 44.19
N PRO A 89 33.46 49.51 45.34
CA PRO A 89 32.55 49.61 46.48
C PRO A 89 31.28 50.42 46.16
N ALA A 90 31.38 51.43 45.30
CA ALA A 90 30.23 52.24 44.89
C ALA A 90 29.27 51.46 44.00
N HIS A 91 29.80 50.63 43.09
CA HIS A 91 29.00 49.74 42.24
C HIS A 91 28.30 48.63 43.04
N MET A 92 29.03 47.99 43.97
CA MET A 92 28.44 46.96 44.83
C MET A 92 27.38 47.48 45.79
N SER A 93 27.34 48.80 46.08
CA SER A 93 26.34 49.38 46.98
C SER A 93 24.97 49.61 46.35
N HIS A 94 24.82 49.47 45.02
CA HIS A 94 23.54 49.70 44.33
C HIS A 94 23.07 48.53 43.46
N GLY A 95 23.55 47.32 43.75
CA GLY A 95 23.00 46.08 43.19
C GLY A 95 23.83 45.43 42.08
N ASP A 96 25.01 45.98 41.77
CA ASP A 96 25.93 45.38 40.79
C ASP A 96 26.68 44.16 41.37
N THR A 97 27.01 43.20 40.51
CA THR A 97 27.76 41.99 40.91
C THR A 97 29.19 41.99 40.36
N GLU A 98 30.12 41.40 41.11
CA GLU A 98 31.51 41.26 40.65
C GLU A 98 31.65 40.12 39.63
N GLY A 99 32.33 40.40 38.53
CA GLY A 99 32.46 39.51 37.38
C GLY A 99 31.70 40.02 36.15
N PRO A 100 31.93 39.43 34.96
CA PRO A 100 31.14 39.73 33.79
C PRO A 100 29.68 39.31 33.99
N CYS A 101 28.75 39.98 33.31
CA CYS A 101 27.37 39.48 33.26
C CYS A 101 27.36 38.08 32.63
N PRO A 102 26.54 37.14 33.13
CA PRO A 102 26.37 35.85 32.47
C PRO A 102 25.93 36.09 31.01
N PRO A 103 26.38 35.25 30.05
CA PRO A 103 25.86 35.31 28.68
C PRO A 103 24.34 35.25 28.74
N ARG A 104 23.65 35.90 27.79
CA ARG A 104 22.20 35.77 27.67
C ARG A 104 21.89 34.30 27.46
N GLN A 105 21.55 33.60 28.53
CA GLN A 105 21.00 32.26 28.41
C GLN A 105 19.58 32.44 27.89
N SER A 106 19.24 31.60 26.93
CA SER A 106 17.97 31.49 26.19
C SER A 106 16.69 31.54 27.04
N ASP A 107 16.79 31.48 28.36
CA ASP A 107 15.64 31.26 29.24
C ASP A 107 15.13 32.55 29.93
N ASP A 108 15.81 33.69 29.76
CA ASP A 108 15.35 35.00 30.28
C ASP A 108 14.98 36.00 29.16
N MET A 109 14.87 35.50 27.93
CA MET A 109 14.51 36.26 26.74
C MET A 109 13.09 35.89 26.30
N VAL A 110 12.07 36.51 26.90
CA VAL A 110 10.88 36.83 26.10
C VAL A 110 11.30 37.98 25.18
N ILE A 111 12.05 37.69 24.11
CA ILE A 111 12.05 38.55 22.93
C ILE A 111 10.74 38.20 22.23
N PRO A 112 9.79 39.14 22.10
CA PRO A 112 8.53 38.87 21.43
C PRO A 112 8.63 38.67 19.90
N ASP A 113 9.83 38.52 19.32
CA ASP A 113 10.01 38.61 17.86
C ASP A 113 11.40 38.10 17.40
N ILE A 114 11.78 36.84 17.67
CA ILE A 114 12.68 36.18 16.72
C ILE A 114 11.83 35.86 15.49
N PRO A 115 12.26 36.23 14.26
CA PRO A 115 11.51 35.92 13.05
C PRO A 115 11.20 34.43 13.03
N GLN A 116 9.99 34.04 12.63
CA GLN A 116 9.70 32.61 12.46
C GLN A 116 10.59 32.07 11.34
N GLU A 117 11.11 30.85 11.53
CA GLU A 117 11.85 30.18 10.49
C GLU A 117 10.98 29.98 9.25
N LEU A 118 11.51 30.38 8.09
CA LEU A 118 10.92 30.18 6.78
C LEU A 118 11.74 29.13 6.03
N CYS A 119 11.08 28.33 5.21
CA CYS A 119 11.75 27.40 4.30
C CYS A 119 12.25 28.17 3.08
N ASP A 120 13.35 28.90 3.22
CA ASP A 120 13.97 29.68 2.15
C ASP A 120 15.47 29.43 2.00
N GLY A 121 16.02 28.48 2.77
CA GLY A 121 17.44 28.13 2.76
C GLY A 121 18.31 29.16 3.47
N ILE A 122 17.70 29.99 4.32
CA ILE A 122 18.35 30.99 5.16
C ILE A 122 17.91 30.75 6.60
N ASP A 123 18.88 30.81 7.51
CA ASP A 123 18.64 30.84 8.95
C ASP A 123 17.96 32.18 9.33
N ASN A 124 16.64 32.16 9.51
CA ASN A 124 15.82 33.36 9.76
C ASN A 124 15.66 33.65 11.26
N ASP A 125 15.75 32.64 12.10
CA ASP A 125 15.72 32.78 13.56
C ASP A 125 17.11 32.84 14.23
N CYS A 126 18.16 32.64 13.43
CA CYS A 126 19.57 32.80 13.76
C CYS A 126 20.06 31.81 14.82
N ASP A 127 19.47 30.61 14.88
CA ASP A 127 19.85 29.56 15.83
C ASP A 127 21.08 28.75 15.38
N GLY A 128 21.59 29.00 14.16
CA GLY A 128 22.74 28.33 13.56
C GLY A 128 22.39 27.08 12.76
N GLN A 129 21.12 26.76 12.60
CA GLN A 129 20.60 25.76 11.69
C GLN A 129 19.90 26.45 10.51
N THR A 130 19.40 25.69 9.54
CA THR A 130 18.74 26.28 8.36
C THR A 130 17.55 25.42 8.04
N ASP A 131 16.37 26.04 7.95
CA ASP A 131 15.09 25.38 7.73
C ASP A 131 14.81 24.23 8.75
N GLU A 132 15.29 24.32 9.99
CA GLU A 132 15.27 23.24 11.00
C GLU A 132 13.88 22.83 11.50
N ASN A 133 12.90 23.70 11.29
CA ASN A 133 11.49 23.40 11.54
C ASN A 133 10.78 22.75 10.34
N PHE A 134 11.53 22.41 9.29
CA PHE A 134 11.05 21.78 8.06
C PHE A 134 11.80 20.47 7.79
N ASP A 135 11.09 19.45 7.32
CA ASP A 135 11.68 18.14 7.00
C ASP A 135 12.48 18.15 5.68
N VAL A 136 13.19 19.25 5.35
CA VAL A 136 13.89 19.42 4.08
C VAL A 136 14.92 18.30 3.88
N GLY A 137 14.85 17.65 2.72
CA GLY A 137 15.73 16.53 2.38
C GLY A 137 15.32 15.17 2.95
N ALA A 138 14.32 15.11 3.84
CA ALA A 138 13.73 13.84 4.26
C ALA A 138 13.02 13.16 3.08
N PRO A 139 13.04 11.81 3.01
CA PRO A 139 12.39 11.08 1.94
C PRO A 139 10.87 11.23 2.03
N CYS A 140 10.25 11.55 0.90
CA CYS A 140 8.80 11.56 0.76
C CYS A 140 8.40 10.55 -0.30
N THR A 141 7.21 9.97 -0.15
CA THR A 141 6.65 9.01 -1.10
C THR A 141 5.27 9.47 -1.50
N VAL A 142 5.04 9.63 -2.80
CA VAL A 142 3.70 9.77 -3.37
C VAL A 142 3.31 8.38 -3.85
N SER A 143 2.33 7.75 -3.20
CA SER A 143 1.88 6.41 -3.57
C SER A 143 0.40 6.39 -3.95
N ASN A 144 0.12 6.03 -5.20
CA ASN A 144 -1.15 5.45 -5.63
C ASN A 144 -0.78 4.21 -6.47
N GLY A 145 -0.93 3.01 -5.90
CA GLY A 145 -0.59 1.75 -6.58
C GLY A 145 0.83 1.69 -7.16
N ALA A 146 0.94 1.35 -8.45
CA ALA A 146 2.23 1.24 -9.15
C ALA A 146 2.88 2.58 -9.48
N CYS A 147 2.16 3.69 -9.30
CA CYS A 147 2.67 5.04 -9.46
C CYS A 147 3.38 5.55 -8.20
N THR A 148 4.21 4.69 -7.60
CA THR A 148 5.02 5.07 -6.45
C THR A 148 6.20 5.93 -6.93
N ALA A 149 6.18 7.20 -6.58
CA ALA A 149 7.31 8.10 -6.78
C ALA A 149 7.95 8.43 -5.43
N VAL A 150 9.26 8.21 -5.35
CA VAL A 150 10.07 8.61 -4.20
C VAL A 150 10.74 9.93 -4.54
N GLY A 151 10.63 10.89 -3.64
CA GLY A 151 11.29 12.19 -3.74
C GLY A 151 11.87 12.62 -2.39
N LYS A 152 12.18 13.90 -2.29
CA LYS A 152 12.56 14.58 -1.07
C LYS A 152 11.62 15.75 -0.81
N PHE A 153 11.42 16.06 0.46
CA PHE A 153 10.78 17.30 0.82
C PHE A 153 11.69 18.47 0.46
N VAL A 154 11.13 19.42 -0.28
CA VAL A 154 11.74 20.69 -0.68
C VAL A 154 10.85 21.83 -0.24
N CYS A 155 11.43 23.03 -0.09
CA CYS A 155 10.64 24.20 0.28
C CYS A 155 9.53 24.48 -0.73
N ALA A 156 8.32 24.66 -0.21
CA ALA A 156 7.19 25.10 -1.00
C ALA A 156 7.41 26.56 -1.46
N PRO A 157 6.75 26.98 -2.56
CA PRO A 157 6.85 28.37 -3.02
C PRO A 157 6.38 29.42 -2.00
N ASP A 158 5.61 29.01 -0.99
CA ASP A 158 5.13 29.88 0.09
C ASP A 158 6.13 30.06 1.23
N GLN A 159 7.25 29.32 1.24
CA GLN A 159 8.28 29.33 2.29
C GLN A 159 7.76 29.01 3.71
N LEU A 160 6.53 28.54 3.83
CA LEU A 160 5.89 28.21 5.11
C LEU A 160 5.62 26.71 5.25
N SER A 161 5.97 25.93 4.23
CA SER A 161 5.77 24.48 4.20
C SER A 161 6.80 23.80 3.30
N VAL A 162 6.81 22.46 3.35
CA VAL A 162 7.54 21.63 2.40
C VAL A 162 6.57 20.91 1.47
N VAL A 163 6.99 20.74 0.22
CA VAL A 163 6.31 19.90 -0.78
C VAL A 163 7.23 18.76 -1.19
N CYS A 164 6.65 17.63 -1.57
CA CYS A 164 7.41 16.53 -2.12
C CYS A 164 7.79 16.84 -3.57
N ASP A 165 9.08 16.78 -3.91
CA ASP A 165 9.56 16.98 -5.29
C ASP A 165 9.38 15.74 -6.18
N ALA A 166 8.79 14.67 -5.65
CA ALA A 166 8.55 13.44 -6.37
C ALA A 166 7.69 13.71 -7.62
N VAL A 167 8.25 13.41 -8.78
CA VAL A 167 7.52 13.45 -10.04
C VAL A 167 6.83 12.11 -10.22
N ALA A 168 5.50 12.11 -10.09
CA ALA A 168 4.70 10.93 -10.41
C ALA A 168 4.94 10.51 -11.87
N PRO A 169 5.02 9.20 -12.17
CA PRO A 169 5.10 8.74 -13.55
C PRO A 169 3.88 9.23 -14.33
N THR A 170 4.03 9.41 -15.65
CA THR A 170 2.91 9.73 -16.54
C THR A 170 1.92 8.57 -16.53
N PRO A 171 0.63 8.79 -16.26
CA PRO A 171 -0.41 7.77 -16.36
C PRO A 171 -0.35 7.05 -17.70
N GLU A 172 -0.24 5.73 -17.67
CA GLU A 172 -0.36 4.87 -18.85
C GLU A 172 -1.69 4.13 -18.80
N PRO A 173 -2.33 3.81 -19.94
CA PRO A 173 -3.56 3.03 -19.91
C PRO A 173 -3.37 1.66 -19.25
N GLU A 174 -4.41 1.20 -18.59
CA GLU A 174 -4.47 -0.02 -17.79
C GLU A 174 -4.06 -1.23 -18.62
N VAL A 175 -3.26 -2.09 -18.00
CA VAL A 175 -2.89 -3.39 -18.52
C VAL A 175 -3.22 -4.42 -17.46
N CYS A 176 -3.68 -5.60 -17.88
CA CYS A 176 -4.06 -6.67 -16.95
C CYS A 176 -2.81 -7.32 -16.33
N ASP A 177 -2.19 -6.65 -15.36
CA ASP A 177 -0.95 -7.04 -14.71
C ASP A 177 -1.02 -6.98 -13.17
N GLY A 178 -2.16 -6.56 -12.60
CA GLY A 178 -2.35 -6.44 -11.17
C GLY A 178 -1.85 -5.13 -10.58
N LEU A 179 -1.52 -4.16 -11.43
CA LEU A 179 -1.04 -2.83 -11.09
C LEU A 179 -2.07 -1.76 -11.51
N ASP A 180 -1.86 -0.57 -10.97
CA ASP A 180 -2.59 0.66 -11.28
C ASP A 180 -1.68 1.49 -12.19
N ASN A 181 -1.89 1.42 -13.51
CA ASN A 181 -0.98 2.00 -14.52
C ASN A 181 -1.29 3.47 -14.79
N ASP A 182 -2.55 3.89 -14.63
CA ASP A 182 -3.03 5.25 -14.84
C ASP A 182 -3.09 6.09 -13.55
N CYS A 183 -2.79 5.47 -12.41
CA CYS A 183 -2.70 6.08 -11.10
C CYS A 183 -4.03 6.60 -10.54
N ASP A 184 -5.18 6.11 -11.00
CA ASP A 184 -6.50 6.57 -10.55
C ASP A 184 -6.91 6.02 -9.17
N GLY A 185 -6.17 5.03 -8.66
CA GLY A 185 -6.40 4.36 -7.37
C GLY A 185 -7.21 3.06 -7.47
N GLN A 186 -7.57 2.62 -8.67
CA GLN A 186 -8.18 1.34 -8.98
C GLN A 186 -7.15 0.43 -9.67
N ILE A 187 -7.39 -0.87 -9.66
CA ILE A 187 -6.47 -1.86 -10.20
C ILE A 187 -7.20 -2.66 -11.28
N ASP A 188 -6.64 -2.66 -12.49
CA ASP A 188 -7.13 -3.37 -13.68
C ASP A 188 -8.61 -3.11 -14.02
N GLU A 189 -9.09 -1.88 -13.88
CA GLU A 189 -10.47 -1.50 -14.15
C GLU A 189 -10.79 -1.38 -15.64
N ASP A 190 -12.07 -1.61 -15.97
CA ASP A 190 -12.62 -1.51 -17.34
C ASP A 190 -11.89 -2.32 -18.45
N LEU A 191 -11.00 -3.26 -18.06
CA LEU A 191 -10.28 -4.12 -18.96
C LEU A 191 -11.12 -5.33 -19.40
N THR A 192 -11.40 -5.37 -20.70
CA THR A 192 -12.10 -6.48 -21.35
C THR A 192 -11.36 -6.95 -22.60
N LYS A 193 -11.43 -8.25 -22.90
CA LYS A 193 -10.90 -8.80 -24.15
C LYS A 193 -11.80 -9.88 -24.73
N PRO A 194 -11.80 -10.07 -26.06
CA PRO A 194 -12.48 -11.19 -26.68
C PRO A 194 -11.81 -12.50 -26.27
N CYS A 195 -12.64 -13.53 -26.07
CA CYS A 195 -12.20 -14.89 -25.80
C CYS A 195 -13.05 -15.87 -26.62
N SER A 196 -12.56 -17.10 -26.75
CA SER A 196 -13.29 -18.18 -27.44
C SER A 196 -13.14 -19.47 -26.67
N SER A 197 -14.24 -20.21 -26.52
CA SER A 197 -14.26 -21.56 -25.96
C SER A 197 -15.04 -22.52 -26.88
N SER A 198 -15.24 -23.77 -26.44
CA SER A 198 -16.13 -24.74 -27.11
C SER A 198 -17.56 -24.22 -27.28
N CYS A 199 -17.98 -23.29 -26.43
CA CYS A 199 -19.30 -22.67 -26.41
C CYS A 199 -19.46 -21.47 -27.37
N GLY A 200 -18.35 -20.95 -27.92
CA GLY A 200 -18.36 -19.81 -28.85
C GLY A 200 -17.48 -18.64 -28.40
N GLU A 201 -17.75 -17.46 -28.97
CA GLU A 201 -17.06 -16.21 -28.64
C GLU A 201 -17.73 -15.53 -27.44
N GLY A 202 -16.91 -14.97 -26.55
CA GLY A 202 -17.35 -14.27 -25.36
C GLY A 202 -16.38 -13.16 -24.96
N ILE A 203 -16.54 -12.67 -23.73
CA ILE A 203 -15.69 -11.61 -23.16
C ILE A 203 -15.08 -12.11 -21.86
N SER A 204 -13.77 -11.94 -21.71
CA SER A 204 -13.08 -12.07 -20.42
C SER A 204 -12.87 -10.68 -19.83
N VAL A 205 -13.07 -10.56 -18.52
CA VAL A 205 -12.85 -9.33 -17.75
C VAL A 205 -11.57 -9.52 -16.92
N CYS A 206 -10.69 -8.53 -16.87
CA CYS A 206 -9.54 -8.60 -15.97
C CYS A 206 -9.95 -8.21 -14.55
N ARG A 207 -9.43 -8.91 -13.54
CA ARG A 207 -9.43 -8.47 -12.15
C ARG A 207 -8.13 -8.89 -11.49
N TYR A 208 -7.39 -7.93 -10.93
CA TYR A 208 -6.17 -8.18 -10.16
C TYR A 208 -5.11 -9.01 -10.92
N GLY A 209 -4.85 -8.66 -12.18
CA GLY A 209 -3.86 -9.27 -13.06
C GLY A 209 -4.29 -10.61 -13.66
N VAL A 210 -5.53 -11.04 -13.40
CA VAL A 210 -6.05 -12.33 -13.87
C VAL A 210 -7.29 -12.10 -14.72
N TRP A 211 -7.27 -12.66 -15.92
CA TRP A 211 -8.45 -12.72 -16.78
C TRP A 211 -9.45 -13.73 -16.24
N SER A 212 -10.70 -13.32 -16.10
CA SER A 212 -11.81 -14.21 -15.78
C SER A 212 -12.01 -15.28 -16.85
N ASP A 213 -12.74 -16.33 -16.49
CA ASP A 213 -13.29 -17.26 -17.46
C ASP A 213 -14.10 -16.53 -18.54
N CYS A 214 -14.13 -17.14 -19.72
CA CYS A 214 -14.78 -16.58 -20.89
C CYS A 214 -16.30 -16.51 -20.65
N GLN A 215 -16.84 -15.31 -20.45
CA GLN A 215 -18.27 -15.11 -20.24
C GLN A 215 -18.96 -15.13 -21.60
N ILE A 216 -19.71 -16.21 -21.85
CA ILE A 216 -20.47 -16.40 -23.08
C ILE A 216 -21.94 -16.15 -22.74
N THR A 217 -22.48 -15.01 -23.15
CA THR A 217 -23.92 -14.76 -23.01
C THR A 217 -24.65 -15.42 -24.17
N LYS A 218 -24.93 -16.72 -24.07
CA LYS A 218 -25.83 -17.40 -25.00
C LYS A 218 -26.82 -18.27 -24.24
N PRO A 219 -28.09 -17.85 -24.09
CA PRO A 219 -29.14 -18.73 -23.62
C PRO A 219 -29.57 -19.61 -24.80
N ALA A 220 -28.78 -20.63 -25.13
CA ALA A 220 -29.35 -21.72 -25.91
C ALA A 220 -30.24 -22.57 -24.98
N ILE A 221 -31.14 -23.35 -25.56
CA ILE A 221 -31.86 -24.37 -24.79
C ILE A 221 -31.00 -25.61 -24.82
N GLU A 222 -30.82 -26.25 -23.67
CA GLU A 222 -30.07 -27.48 -23.57
C GLU A 222 -30.66 -28.59 -24.43
N LYS A 223 -29.78 -29.30 -25.12
CA LYS A 223 -30.11 -30.48 -25.91
C LYS A 223 -29.30 -31.64 -25.37
N CYS A 224 -29.88 -32.83 -25.43
CA CYS A 224 -29.20 -34.06 -25.06
C CYS A 224 -28.29 -34.51 -26.21
N ASP A 225 -27.19 -33.81 -26.44
CA ASP A 225 -26.22 -34.12 -27.51
C ASP A 225 -24.77 -34.28 -27.00
N GLY A 226 -24.58 -34.28 -25.68
CA GLY A 226 -23.28 -34.42 -25.04
C GLY A 226 -22.44 -33.13 -25.11
N ILE A 227 -23.06 -32.00 -25.43
CA ILE A 227 -22.46 -30.67 -25.46
C ILE A 227 -23.26 -29.78 -24.51
N ASP A 228 -22.54 -28.99 -23.72
CA ASP A 228 -23.10 -27.88 -22.94
C ASP A 228 -23.59 -26.78 -23.91
N ASN A 229 -24.88 -26.77 -24.22
CA ASN A 229 -25.44 -25.90 -25.24
C ASN A 229 -25.75 -24.50 -24.69
N ASP A 230 -26.18 -24.43 -23.44
CA ASP A 230 -26.52 -23.20 -22.73
C ASP A 230 -25.35 -22.58 -21.94
N CYS A 231 -24.23 -23.29 -21.90
CA CYS A 231 -22.94 -22.87 -21.38
C CYS A 231 -22.96 -22.57 -19.87
N ASP A 232 -23.76 -23.31 -19.11
CA ASP A 232 -23.84 -23.22 -17.65
C ASP A 232 -22.75 -24.04 -16.91
N GLY A 233 -21.97 -24.84 -17.65
CA GLY A 233 -20.89 -25.68 -17.15
C GLY A 233 -21.30 -27.13 -16.86
N LEU A 234 -22.55 -27.49 -17.09
CA LEU A 234 -23.06 -28.85 -17.05
C LEU A 234 -23.34 -29.33 -18.48
N VAL A 235 -23.41 -30.64 -18.67
CA VAL A 235 -23.67 -31.24 -20.00
C VAL A 235 -24.98 -32.00 -19.91
N ASP A 236 -25.90 -31.71 -20.82
CA ASP A 236 -27.21 -32.36 -20.92
C ASP A 236 -28.01 -32.31 -19.60
N GLU A 237 -27.94 -31.20 -18.85
CA GLU A 237 -28.67 -31.04 -17.60
C GLU A 237 -30.20 -31.01 -17.82
N GLY A 238 -30.95 -31.46 -16.82
CA GLY A 238 -32.40 -31.68 -16.95
C GLY A 238 -32.79 -32.95 -17.72
N PHE A 239 -31.90 -33.56 -18.50
CA PHE A 239 -32.15 -34.83 -19.19
C PHE A 239 -31.85 -36.08 -18.35
N HIS A 240 -31.15 -35.91 -17.21
CA HIS A 240 -30.80 -36.97 -16.26
C HIS A 240 -29.97 -38.11 -16.90
N VAL A 241 -29.12 -37.77 -17.86
CA VAL A 241 -28.27 -38.76 -18.56
C VAL A 241 -27.38 -39.48 -17.56
N GLY A 242 -27.37 -40.81 -17.63
CA GLY A 242 -26.60 -41.66 -16.71
C GLY A 242 -27.31 -42.07 -15.42
N GLU A 243 -28.46 -41.49 -15.10
CA GLU A 243 -29.28 -41.93 -13.96
C GLU A 243 -29.88 -43.33 -14.22
N PRO A 244 -30.05 -44.15 -13.17
CA PRO A 244 -30.64 -45.47 -13.30
C PRO A 244 -32.13 -45.36 -13.63
N CYS A 245 -32.60 -46.22 -14.52
CA CYS A 245 -33.99 -46.29 -14.93
C CYS A 245 -34.47 -47.74 -14.96
N THR A 246 -35.78 -47.93 -14.85
CA THR A 246 -36.40 -49.26 -14.92
C THR A 246 -37.61 -49.23 -15.84
N ILE A 247 -37.69 -50.17 -16.78
CA ILE A 247 -38.85 -50.37 -17.66
C ILE A 247 -39.48 -51.72 -17.33
N GLY A 248 -40.81 -51.81 -17.45
CA GLY A 248 -41.56 -53.05 -17.23
C GLY A 248 -41.99 -53.23 -15.77
N THR A 249 -42.77 -54.28 -15.52
CA THR A 249 -43.27 -54.63 -14.19
C THR A 249 -43.03 -56.12 -13.91
N GLY A 250 -42.88 -56.49 -12.64
CA GLY A 250 -42.70 -57.88 -12.23
C GLY A 250 -41.42 -58.50 -12.80
N LYS A 251 -41.52 -59.73 -13.35
CA LYS A 251 -40.36 -60.45 -13.92
C LYS A 251 -39.79 -59.80 -15.18
N CYS A 252 -40.57 -58.95 -15.84
CA CYS A 252 -40.16 -58.20 -17.02
C CYS A 252 -39.54 -56.84 -16.69
N GLN A 253 -39.30 -56.57 -15.40
CA GLN A 253 -38.61 -55.36 -14.99
C GLN A 253 -37.14 -55.45 -15.40
N ALA A 254 -36.73 -54.56 -16.31
CA ALA A 254 -35.35 -54.40 -16.74
C ALA A 254 -34.80 -53.09 -16.21
N SER A 255 -33.60 -53.15 -15.62
CA SER A 255 -32.85 -51.98 -15.17
C SER A 255 -31.87 -51.53 -16.25
N GLY A 256 -31.72 -50.23 -16.42
CA GLY A 256 -30.84 -49.60 -17.39
C GLY A 256 -30.35 -48.24 -16.92
N VAL A 257 -29.82 -47.47 -17.85
CA VAL A 257 -29.42 -46.07 -17.63
C VAL A 257 -30.06 -45.17 -18.68
N LEU A 258 -30.38 -43.93 -18.30
CA LEU A 258 -30.90 -42.94 -19.25
C LEU A 258 -29.84 -42.52 -20.25
N ARG A 259 -30.22 -42.53 -21.54
CA ARG A 259 -29.41 -42.12 -22.69
C ARG A 259 -30.20 -41.15 -23.55
N CYS A 260 -29.50 -40.26 -24.24
CA CYS A 260 -30.12 -39.32 -25.19
C CYS A 260 -30.80 -40.03 -26.36
N THR A 261 -31.95 -39.52 -26.79
CA THR A 261 -32.56 -39.91 -28.07
C THR A 261 -31.75 -39.35 -29.25
N GLU A 262 -31.88 -39.98 -30.42
CA GLU A 262 -31.10 -39.58 -31.62
C GLU A 262 -31.39 -38.15 -32.09
N ASP A 263 -32.57 -37.61 -31.76
CA ASP A 263 -32.96 -36.23 -32.05
C ASP A 263 -32.44 -35.21 -31.01
N GLY A 264 -31.84 -35.69 -29.90
CA GLY A 264 -31.32 -34.86 -28.82
C GLY A 264 -32.39 -34.12 -27.99
N LEU A 265 -33.67 -34.49 -28.11
CA LEU A 265 -34.79 -33.78 -27.46
C LEU A 265 -35.29 -34.45 -26.18
N SER A 266 -34.87 -35.68 -25.88
CA SER A 266 -35.33 -36.44 -24.71
C SER A 266 -34.35 -37.54 -24.33
N THR A 267 -34.67 -38.30 -23.29
CA THR A 267 -33.93 -39.51 -22.91
C THR A 267 -34.81 -40.76 -22.99
N TYR A 268 -34.17 -41.88 -23.28
CA TYR A 268 -34.75 -43.21 -23.19
C TYR A 268 -33.93 -44.08 -22.26
N CYS A 269 -34.57 -45.12 -21.69
CA CYS A 269 -33.90 -46.04 -20.80
C CYS A 269 -33.24 -47.16 -21.61
N ASP A 270 -31.91 -47.12 -21.69
CA ASP A 270 -31.10 -48.16 -22.33
C ASP A 270 -30.87 -49.33 -21.37
N THR A 271 -31.61 -50.41 -21.59
CA THR A 271 -31.55 -51.64 -20.78
C THR A 271 -30.55 -52.67 -21.32
N HIS A 272 -29.65 -52.30 -22.24
CA HIS A 272 -28.64 -53.19 -22.84
C HIS A 272 -29.23 -54.53 -23.33
N GLY A 273 -30.44 -54.49 -23.89
CA GLY A 273 -31.12 -55.68 -24.42
C GLY A 273 -31.61 -56.68 -23.37
N GLN A 274 -31.59 -56.33 -22.08
CA GLN A 274 -32.19 -57.16 -21.02
C GLN A 274 -33.71 -56.97 -20.88
N GLY A 275 -34.34 -56.14 -21.72
CA GLY A 275 -35.79 -55.95 -21.78
C GLY A 275 -36.58 -57.03 -22.55
N GLY A 276 -35.94 -58.15 -22.92
CA GLY A 276 -36.58 -59.23 -23.67
C GLY A 276 -35.98 -60.60 -23.36
N GLY A 277 -35.49 -60.80 -22.14
CA GLY A 277 -35.10 -62.11 -21.62
C GLY A 277 -36.32 -62.92 -21.17
N GLY A 278 -37.42 -62.82 -21.91
CA GLY A 278 -38.61 -63.60 -21.65
C GLY A 278 -38.28 -65.08 -21.67
N GLY A 279 -38.65 -65.80 -20.63
CA GLY A 279 -38.60 -67.25 -20.62
C GLY A 279 -39.58 -67.83 -21.65
N VAL A 280 -39.81 -69.14 -21.60
CA VAL A 280 -41.02 -69.68 -22.24
C VAL A 280 -42.19 -69.38 -21.32
N GLU A 281 -43.31 -68.96 -21.90
CA GLU A 281 -44.56 -68.76 -21.20
C GLU A 281 -44.94 -69.96 -20.32
N VAL A 282 -45.42 -69.66 -19.11
CA VAL A 282 -45.92 -70.66 -18.17
C VAL A 282 -47.30 -70.22 -17.72
N CYS A 283 -48.25 -71.16 -17.69
CA CYS A 283 -49.59 -70.90 -17.15
C CYS A 283 -49.54 -70.64 -15.63
N ASN A 284 -49.27 -69.40 -15.23
CA ASN A 284 -49.14 -68.97 -13.83
C ASN A 284 -49.73 -67.57 -13.55
N GLY A 285 -50.29 -66.90 -14.55
CA GLY A 285 -50.89 -65.58 -14.43
C GLY A 285 -49.89 -64.41 -14.42
N ILE A 286 -48.65 -64.66 -14.83
CA ILE A 286 -47.58 -63.67 -15.04
C ILE A 286 -47.19 -63.74 -16.51
N ASP A 287 -46.85 -62.59 -17.09
CA ASP A 287 -46.19 -62.50 -18.40
C ASP A 287 -44.72 -62.95 -18.21
N ASP A 288 -44.42 -64.21 -18.56
CA ASP A 288 -43.10 -64.81 -18.34
C ASP A 288 -42.18 -64.59 -19.54
N ASP A 289 -42.72 -64.34 -20.74
CA ASP A 289 -41.95 -64.09 -21.96
C ASP A 289 -41.87 -62.61 -22.38
N CYS A 290 -42.51 -61.73 -21.62
CA CYS A 290 -42.49 -60.28 -21.76
C CYS A 290 -43.00 -59.78 -23.13
N ASP A 291 -43.94 -60.51 -23.75
CA ASP A 291 -44.57 -60.13 -25.01
C ASP A 291 -45.78 -59.18 -24.84
N GLY A 292 -46.17 -58.92 -23.58
CA GLY A 292 -47.28 -58.05 -23.21
C GLY A 292 -48.62 -58.77 -23.07
N LEU A 293 -48.67 -60.09 -23.24
CA LEU A 293 -49.83 -60.95 -23.05
C LEU A 293 -49.53 -61.96 -21.93
N VAL A 294 -50.53 -62.20 -21.06
CA VAL A 294 -50.38 -63.16 -19.96
C VAL A 294 -50.85 -64.55 -20.41
N ASP A 295 -50.03 -65.57 -20.16
CA ASP A 295 -50.32 -66.99 -20.40
C ASP A 295 -50.71 -67.29 -21.87
N ASN A 296 -50.07 -66.66 -22.85
CA ASN A 296 -50.44 -66.76 -24.28
C ASN A 296 -49.62 -67.82 -25.07
N GLY A 297 -48.69 -68.49 -24.40
CA GLY A 297 -47.84 -69.51 -25.02
C GLY A 297 -48.61 -70.73 -25.57
N LYS A 298 -48.08 -71.31 -26.67
CA LYS A 298 -48.59 -72.59 -27.20
C LYS A 298 -48.06 -73.75 -26.36
N ASN A 299 -48.95 -74.70 -26.02
CA ASN A 299 -48.63 -75.89 -25.21
C ASN A 299 -48.14 -75.61 -23.78
N ILE A 300 -48.58 -74.50 -23.17
CA ILE A 300 -48.30 -74.19 -21.75
C ILE A 300 -49.04 -75.10 -20.76
N CYS A 301 -49.99 -75.91 -21.27
CA CYS A 301 -50.73 -76.91 -20.51
C CYS A 301 -50.66 -78.30 -21.18
N PRO A 302 -50.76 -79.40 -20.41
CA PRO A 302 -50.87 -80.76 -20.94
C PRO A 302 -52.03 -80.95 -21.94
N ALA A 303 -51.92 -81.98 -22.78
CA ALA A 303 -52.93 -82.27 -23.82
C ALA A 303 -54.35 -82.39 -23.24
N GLY A 304 -55.28 -81.59 -23.77
CA GLY A 304 -56.67 -81.53 -23.32
C GLY A 304 -56.98 -80.48 -22.24
N GLN A 305 -56.03 -79.62 -21.88
CA GLN A 305 -56.23 -78.51 -20.94
C GLN A 305 -56.00 -77.16 -21.60
N VAL A 306 -56.73 -76.15 -21.15
CA VAL A 306 -56.56 -74.73 -21.49
C VAL A 306 -56.04 -73.97 -20.27
N CYS A 307 -55.25 -72.93 -20.49
CA CYS A 307 -54.86 -72.05 -19.40
C CYS A 307 -56.00 -71.06 -19.11
N TYR A 308 -56.49 -71.04 -17.88
CA TYR A 308 -57.50 -70.09 -17.42
C TYR A 308 -57.12 -69.55 -16.04
N GLN A 309 -56.96 -68.23 -15.95
CA GLN A 309 -56.57 -67.53 -14.72
C GLN A 309 -55.30 -68.12 -14.06
N GLY A 310 -54.25 -68.35 -14.84
CA GLY A 310 -52.96 -68.87 -14.35
C GLY A 310 -52.99 -70.32 -13.88
N ARG A 311 -53.96 -71.13 -14.33
CA ARG A 311 -54.04 -72.57 -14.05
C ARG A 311 -54.52 -73.36 -15.27
N CYS A 312 -53.93 -74.53 -15.48
CA CYS A 312 -54.39 -75.46 -16.50
C CYS A 312 -55.69 -76.16 -16.04
N VAL A 313 -56.76 -75.97 -16.79
CA VAL A 313 -58.09 -76.56 -16.53
C VAL A 313 -58.56 -77.36 -17.76
N TYR A 314 -59.39 -78.37 -17.53
CA TYR A 314 -60.06 -79.06 -18.64
C TYR A 314 -61.19 -78.19 -19.18
N ASP A 315 -61.33 -78.17 -20.50
CA ASP A 315 -62.45 -77.52 -21.23
C ASP A 315 -63.77 -78.30 -21.00
#